data_AF-A0A6A8AP94-F1
#
_entry.id   AF-A0A6A8AP94-F1
#
_cell.length_a   1.000
_cell.length_b   1.000
_cell.length_c   1.000
_cell.angle_alpha   90.00
_cell.angle_beta   90.00
_cell.angle_gamma   90.00
#
_symmetry.space_group_name_H-M   'P 1'
#
loop_
_entity.id
_entity.type
_entity.pdbx_description
1 polymer ?
#
loop_
_entity_poly.entity_id
_entity_poly.type
_entity_poly.pdbx_seq_one_letter_code
_entity_poly.pdbx_strand_id
1 'polypeptide(L)'
;MKQTLLEIEQNIESRKETDRIMWFSMWAILSVASFGIAWFPMIYYMIKRRNAHFSRQEKLETLILSKLRKTRSPEKSVPNSSKTKNQGSSRNAKAWTLSTLLIIPAFYVFYFLKSDLQKHEEHEHDFLDEIIALAKDSGIPLNIQSYATTPSFPLDKYLVLSVVTFGLAAAYWLYRIFNDYNNHFKMQWIIEDELLNFLKSIDKESS
;
A
#
# COMPACT_ATOMS: atom_id res chain seq x y z
N MET A 1 25.04 7.11 9.51
CA MET A 1 24.56 6.79 8.15
C MET A 1 24.30 5.29 7.98
N LYS A 2 25.27 4.42 8.31
CA LYS A 2 25.12 2.95 8.23
C LYS A 2 23.92 2.38 9.00
N GLN A 3 23.65 2.85 10.22
CA GLN A 3 22.52 2.36 11.03
C GLN A 3 21.15 2.59 10.37
N THR A 4 20.88 3.79 9.84
CA THR A 4 19.60 4.09 9.17
C THR A 4 19.44 3.31 7.87
N LEU A 5 20.53 3.02 7.15
CA LEU A 5 20.48 2.18 5.95
C LEU A 5 20.10 0.73 6.29
N LEU A 6 20.67 0.17 7.36
CA LEU A 6 20.31 -1.17 7.85
C LEU A 6 18.83 -1.24 8.27
N GLU A 7 18.30 -0.20 8.91
CA GLU A 7 16.88 -0.15 9.27
C GLU A 7 15.95 -0.09 8.04
N ILE A 8 16.39 0.58 6.97
CA ILE A 8 15.69 0.60 5.68
C ILE A 8 15.69 -0.79 5.05
N GLU A 9 16.85 -1.46 5.00
CA GLU A 9 16.97 -2.83 4.49
C GLU A 9 16.05 -3.80 5.25
N GLN A 10 16.09 -3.76 6.59
CA GLN A 10 15.22 -4.59 7.42
C GLN A 10 13.73 -4.28 7.21
N ASN A 11 13.36 -3.01 7.01
CA ASN A 11 11.99 -2.65 6.70
C ASN A 11 11.56 -3.25 5.35
N ILE A 12 12.38 -3.11 4.30
CA ILE A 12 12.10 -3.68 2.97
C ILE A 12 12.00 -5.21 3.04
N GLU A 13 12.90 -5.88 3.76
CA GLU A 13 12.83 -7.34 3.94
C GLU A 13 11.52 -7.80 4.58
N SER A 14 10.96 -7.00 5.49
CA SER A 14 9.68 -7.29 6.17
C SER A 14 8.46 -7.24 5.23
N ARG A 15 8.62 -6.80 3.97
CA ARG A 15 7.55 -6.84 2.95
C ARG A 15 7.02 -8.24 2.70
N LYS A 16 7.84 -9.28 2.85
CA LYS A 16 7.43 -10.69 2.70
C LYS A 16 6.34 -11.09 3.69
N GLU A 17 6.32 -10.47 4.86
CA GLU A 17 5.34 -10.75 5.92
C GLU A 17 4.09 -9.88 5.84
N THR A 18 4.24 -8.65 5.35
CA THR A 18 3.21 -7.60 5.32
C THR A 18 2.42 -7.59 4.01
N ASP A 19 3.10 -7.79 2.88
CA ASP A 19 2.57 -7.63 1.52
C ASP A 19 2.15 -8.98 0.92
N ARG A 20 1.41 -9.76 1.70
CA ARG A 20 1.03 -11.12 1.29
C ARG A 20 0.05 -11.09 0.11
N ILE A 21 0.48 -11.67 -1.01
CA ILE A 21 -0.35 -11.89 -2.20
C ILE A 21 -1.46 -12.90 -1.86
N MET A 22 -2.70 -12.55 -2.18
CA MET A 22 -3.85 -13.41 -1.97
C MET A 22 -4.53 -13.71 -3.31
N TRP A 23 -4.92 -14.95 -3.53
CA TRP A 23 -5.58 -15.36 -4.78
C TRP A 23 -7.09 -15.36 -4.60
N PHE A 24 -7.79 -14.49 -5.34
CA PHE A 24 -9.25 -14.42 -5.29
C PHE A 24 -9.91 -15.78 -5.56
N SER A 25 -9.44 -16.51 -6.58
CA SER A 25 -9.98 -17.83 -6.95
C SER A 25 -9.93 -18.84 -5.81
N MET A 26 -8.79 -18.91 -5.09
CA MET A 26 -8.64 -19.78 -3.93
C MET A 26 -9.68 -19.44 -2.85
N TRP A 27 -9.81 -18.17 -2.48
CA TRP A 27 -10.76 -17.74 -1.45
C TRP A 27 -12.22 -17.90 -1.89
N ALA A 28 -12.52 -17.70 -3.18
CA ALA A 28 -13.84 -17.94 -3.74
C ALA A 28 -14.22 -19.43 -3.64
N ILE A 29 -13.33 -20.34 -4.07
CA ILE A 29 -13.53 -21.79 -3.97
C ILE A 29 -13.71 -22.21 -2.51
N LEU A 30 -12.84 -21.75 -1.61
CA LEU A 30 -12.94 -22.06 -0.18
C LEU A 30 -14.24 -21.54 0.41
N SER A 31 -14.72 -20.35 -0.01
CA SER A 31 -15.98 -19.80 0.48
C SER A 31 -17.16 -20.64 0.02
N VAL A 32 -17.19 -21.10 -1.23
CA VAL A 32 -18.23 -22.02 -1.71
C VAL A 32 -18.16 -23.36 -0.97
N ALA A 33 -16.98 -23.97 -0.90
CA ALA A 33 -16.78 -25.29 -0.26
C ALA A 33 -17.10 -25.30 1.24
N SER A 34 -16.95 -24.16 1.91
CA SER A 34 -17.21 -24.00 3.35
C SER A 34 -18.54 -23.34 3.66
N PHE A 35 -19.46 -23.23 2.68
CA PHE A 35 -20.77 -22.56 2.85
C PHE A 35 -20.66 -21.13 3.43
N GLY A 36 -19.66 -20.38 2.95
CA GLY A 36 -19.41 -19.00 3.33
C GLY A 36 -18.49 -18.83 4.53
N ILE A 37 -18.09 -19.89 5.26
CA ILE A 37 -17.23 -19.75 6.44
C ILE A 37 -15.87 -19.13 6.10
N ALA A 38 -15.28 -19.44 4.94
CA ALA A 38 -14.00 -18.87 4.52
C ALA A 38 -14.05 -17.36 4.20
N TRP A 39 -15.24 -16.75 4.14
CA TRP A 39 -15.41 -15.30 3.99
C TRP A 39 -14.75 -14.52 5.12
N PHE A 40 -14.90 -14.97 6.36
CA PHE A 40 -14.38 -14.25 7.53
C PHE A 40 -12.84 -14.19 7.55
N PRO A 41 -12.09 -15.31 7.45
CA PRO A 41 -10.65 -15.24 7.35
C PRO A 41 -10.19 -14.46 6.09
N MET A 42 -10.90 -14.56 4.97
CA MET A 42 -10.61 -13.78 3.76
C MET A 42 -10.62 -12.26 4.04
N ILE A 43 -11.73 -11.72 4.56
CA ILE A 43 -11.87 -10.29 4.88
C ILE A 43 -10.86 -9.87 5.95
N TYR A 44 -10.67 -10.70 6.97
CA TYR A 44 -9.68 -10.45 8.01
C TYR A 44 -8.28 -10.26 7.44
N TYR A 45 -7.84 -11.16 6.56
CA TYR A 45 -6.51 -11.07 5.96
C TYR A 45 -6.38 -9.89 4.99
N MET A 46 -7.44 -9.50 4.28
CA MET A 46 -7.43 -8.30 3.43
C MET A 46 -7.24 -7.02 4.25
N ILE A 47 -7.94 -6.87 5.38
CA ILE A 47 -7.78 -5.70 6.25
C ILE A 47 -6.43 -5.73 6.95
N LYS A 48 -6.01 -6.91 7.44
CA LYS A 48 -4.73 -7.09 8.11
C LYS A 48 -3.57 -6.73 7.19
N ARG A 49 -3.55 -7.21 5.93
CA ARG A 49 -2.48 -6.90 4.98
C ARG A 49 -2.45 -5.41 4.61
N ARG A 50 -3.61 -4.76 4.43
CA ARG A 50 -3.70 -3.30 4.23
C ARG A 50 -3.03 -2.55 5.38
N ASN A 51 -3.40 -2.87 6.63
CA ASN A 51 -2.84 -2.18 7.79
C ASN A 51 -1.33 -2.39 7.92
N ALA A 52 -0.88 -3.62 7.70
CA ALA A 52 0.51 -3.99 7.82
C ALA A 52 1.38 -3.30 6.75
N HIS A 53 0.91 -3.31 5.49
CA HIS A 53 1.57 -2.61 4.39
C HIS A 53 1.72 -1.12 4.67
N PHE A 54 0.63 -0.44 5.02
CA PHE A 54 0.63 1.01 5.17
C PHE A 54 1.50 1.46 6.34
N SER A 55 1.46 0.72 7.47
CA SER A 55 2.33 1.00 8.60
C SER A 55 3.82 0.79 8.25
N ARG A 56 4.12 -0.20 7.42
CA ARG A 56 5.49 -0.46 6.95
C ARG A 56 5.97 0.66 6.02
N GLN A 57 5.12 1.11 5.10
CA GLN A 57 5.40 2.22 4.17
C GLN A 57 5.65 3.53 4.91
N GLU A 58 4.78 3.91 5.84
CA GLU A 58 4.97 5.12 6.66
C GLU A 58 6.33 5.11 7.39
N LYS A 59 6.73 3.95 7.93
CA LYS A 59 8.04 3.75 8.55
C LYS A 59 9.17 3.87 7.52
N LEU A 60 9.02 3.28 6.33
CA LEU A 60 10.01 3.34 5.26
C LEU A 60 10.25 4.77 4.81
N GLU A 61 9.19 5.51 4.47
CA GLU A 61 9.26 6.92 4.06
C GLU A 61 9.97 7.78 5.12
N THR A 62 9.61 7.58 6.40
CA THR A 62 10.25 8.29 7.52
C THR A 62 11.75 8.02 7.57
N LEU A 63 12.16 6.75 7.41
CA LEU A 63 13.58 6.37 7.41
C LEU A 63 14.33 6.97 6.22
N ILE A 64 13.75 6.92 5.01
CA ILE A 64 14.32 7.49 3.79
C ILE A 64 14.53 9.01 3.95
N LEU A 65 13.49 9.74 4.35
CA LEU A 65 13.58 11.19 4.59
C LEU A 65 14.63 11.52 5.65
N SER A 66 14.69 10.74 6.74
CA SER A 66 15.68 10.95 7.80
C SER A 66 17.12 10.74 7.30
N LYS A 67 17.34 9.79 6.38
CA LYS A 67 18.64 9.53 5.77
C LYS A 67 19.03 10.68 4.84
N LEU A 68 18.13 11.07 3.93
CA LEU A 68 18.37 12.16 2.98
C LEU A 68 18.64 13.51 3.66
N ARG A 69 17.92 13.83 4.75
CA ARG A 69 18.17 15.02 5.60
C ARG A 69 19.54 15.04 6.27
N LYS A 70 20.09 13.87 6.63
CA LYS A 70 21.41 13.79 7.26
C LYS A 70 22.53 13.93 6.22
N THR A 71 22.29 13.47 5.00
CA THR A 71 23.27 13.53 3.92
C THR A 71 23.31 14.92 3.25
N ARG A 72 22.19 15.65 3.18
CA ARG A 72 22.16 17.03 2.66
C ARG A 72 22.18 18.04 3.80
N SER A 73 23.04 19.06 3.71
CA SER A 73 23.08 20.19 4.65
C SER A 73 21.66 20.80 4.83
N PRO A 74 21.24 21.17 6.06
CA PRO A 74 19.86 21.58 6.39
C PRO A 74 19.32 22.80 5.62
N GLU A 75 20.17 23.48 4.85
CA GLU A 75 19.85 24.69 4.08
C GLU A 75 19.10 24.41 2.76
N LYS A 76 19.21 23.19 2.20
CA LYS A 76 18.37 22.75 1.07
C LYS A 76 17.14 22.05 1.63
N SER A 77 16.01 22.75 1.60
CA SER A 77 14.72 22.34 2.15
C SER A 77 14.33 20.91 1.75
N VAL A 78 14.61 19.93 2.61
CA VAL A 78 13.99 18.62 2.48
C VAL A 78 12.50 18.79 2.80
N PRO A 79 11.59 18.30 1.95
CA PRO A 79 10.16 18.47 2.15
C PRO A 79 9.71 18.08 3.56
N ASN A 80 8.72 18.83 4.07
CA ASN A 80 8.14 18.59 5.38
C ASN A 80 7.33 17.30 5.34
N SER A 81 7.63 16.39 6.27
CA SER A 81 6.91 15.13 6.51
C SER A 81 5.48 15.33 7.04
N SER A 82 4.96 16.56 7.03
CA SER A 82 3.59 16.86 7.45
C SER A 82 2.56 16.42 6.43
N LYS A 83 2.95 16.22 5.16
CA LYS A 83 2.09 15.59 4.14
C LYS A 83 2.04 14.06 4.27
N THR A 84 3.03 13.41 4.90
CA THR A 84 3.14 11.94 4.95
C THR A 84 2.30 11.24 6.00
N LYS A 85 1.51 11.99 6.80
CA LYS A 85 0.83 11.44 7.99
C LYS A 85 -0.57 10.86 7.73
N ASN A 86 -1.02 10.76 6.48
CA ASN A 86 -2.42 10.45 6.15
C ASN A 86 -2.61 9.17 5.33
N GLN A 87 -1.85 8.10 5.60
CA GLN A 87 -2.11 6.78 5.00
C GLN A 87 -3.39 6.12 5.56
N GLY A 88 -4.12 6.77 6.48
CA GLY A 88 -5.37 6.28 7.06
C GLY A 88 -5.11 5.34 8.23
N SER A 89 -5.79 5.62 9.34
CA SER A 89 -5.61 4.95 10.62
C SER A 89 -5.77 3.43 10.50
N SER A 90 -4.92 2.67 11.22
CA SER A 90 -5.07 1.22 11.36
C SER A 90 -6.49 0.85 11.76
N ARG A 91 -7.12 -0.01 10.96
CA ARG A 91 -8.50 -0.46 11.19
C ARG A 91 -8.52 -1.72 12.04
N ASN A 92 -9.43 -1.83 13.01
CA ASN A 92 -9.57 -3.07 13.78
C ASN A 92 -10.09 -4.21 12.89
N ALA A 93 -9.18 -5.06 12.41
CA ALA A 93 -9.49 -6.10 11.43
C ALA A 93 -10.54 -7.10 11.93
N LYS A 94 -10.51 -7.45 13.22
CA LYS A 94 -11.49 -8.38 13.82
C LYS A 94 -12.88 -7.76 13.85
N ALA A 95 -12.99 -6.52 14.32
CA ALA A 95 -14.26 -5.81 14.41
C ALA A 95 -14.89 -5.59 13.02
N TRP A 96 -14.11 -5.14 12.05
CA TRP A 96 -14.60 -4.95 10.68
C TRP A 96 -14.97 -6.27 10.00
N THR A 97 -14.19 -7.34 10.21
CA THR A 97 -14.56 -8.68 9.72
C THR A 97 -15.89 -9.14 10.29
N LEU A 98 -16.08 -9.03 11.62
CA LEU A 98 -17.32 -9.43 12.27
C LEU A 98 -18.51 -8.57 11.80
N SER A 99 -18.28 -7.28 11.54
CA SER A 99 -19.32 -6.38 11.04
C SER A 99 -19.90 -6.81 9.69
N THR A 100 -19.14 -7.58 8.88
CA THR A 100 -19.61 -8.08 7.57
C THR A 100 -20.74 -9.10 7.65
N LEU A 101 -21.13 -9.55 8.86
CA LEU A 101 -22.41 -10.23 9.07
C LEU A 101 -23.61 -9.38 8.62
N LEU A 102 -23.45 -8.05 8.65
CA LEU A 102 -24.41 -7.10 8.14
C LEU A 102 -24.02 -6.69 6.72
N ILE A 103 -25.02 -6.61 5.85
CA ILE A 103 -24.83 -6.27 4.42
C ILE A 103 -24.17 -4.88 4.29
N ILE A 104 -24.71 -3.85 4.94
CA ILE A 104 -24.21 -2.48 4.81
C ILE A 104 -22.71 -2.35 5.20
N PRO A 105 -22.26 -2.84 6.38
CA PRO A 105 -20.84 -2.88 6.71
C PRO A 105 -19.97 -3.71 5.75
N ALA A 106 -20.48 -4.81 5.18
CA ALA A 106 -19.73 -5.57 4.17
C ALA A 106 -19.42 -4.72 2.93
N PHE A 107 -20.41 -3.98 2.42
CA PHE A 107 -20.23 -3.03 1.32
C PHE A 107 -19.27 -1.89 1.70
N TYR A 108 -19.37 -1.38 2.94
CA TYR A 108 -18.46 -0.36 3.43
C TYR A 108 -17.00 -0.86 3.52
N VAL A 109 -16.79 -2.15 3.83
CA VAL A 109 -15.45 -2.76 3.82
C VAL A 109 -14.83 -2.74 2.43
N PHE A 110 -15.61 -3.05 1.40
CA PHE A 110 -15.11 -3.04 0.02
C PHE A 110 -14.75 -1.61 -0.39
N TYR A 111 -15.63 -0.66 -0.06
CA TYR A 111 -15.38 0.75 -0.29
C TYR A 111 -14.10 1.23 0.37
N PHE A 112 -13.94 1.03 1.68
CA PHE A 112 -12.77 1.57 2.35
C PHE A 112 -11.49 0.86 1.92
N LEU A 113 -11.50 -0.45 1.63
CA LEU A 113 -10.29 -1.14 1.16
C LEU A 113 -9.79 -0.53 -0.14
N LYS A 114 -10.71 -0.18 -1.03
CA LYS A 114 -10.39 0.41 -2.33
C LYS A 114 -10.03 1.90 -2.22
N SER A 115 -10.82 2.67 -1.46
CA SER A 115 -10.56 4.10 -1.22
C SER A 115 -9.24 4.32 -0.48
N ASP A 116 -8.94 3.47 0.51
CA ASP A 116 -7.68 3.53 1.26
C ASP A 116 -6.48 3.22 0.34
N LEU A 117 -6.59 2.25 -0.58
CA LEU A 117 -5.53 1.95 -1.55
C LEU A 117 -5.28 3.12 -2.50
N GLN A 118 -6.35 3.70 -3.05
CA GLN A 118 -6.23 4.84 -3.96
C GLN A 118 -5.52 6.03 -3.28
N LYS A 119 -5.95 6.40 -2.07
CA LYS A 119 -5.32 7.49 -1.31
C LYS A 119 -3.86 7.20 -0.96
N HIS A 120 -3.55 5.94 -0.70
CA HIS A 120 -2.18 5.52 -0.41
C HIS A 120 -1.28 5.63 -1.64
N GLU A 121 -1.74 5.21 -2.81
CA GLU A 121 -0.99 5.35 -4.06
C GLU A 121 -0.85 6.82 -4.49
N GLU A 122 -1.87 7.66 -4.29
CA GLU A 122 -1.78 9.11 -4.50
C GLU A 122 -0.71 9.73 -3.60
N HIS A 123 -0.68 9.33 -2.33
CA HIS A 123 0.35 9.76 -1.37
C HIS A 123 1.75 9.28 -1.75
N GLU A 124 1.89 8.02 -2.16
CA GLU A 124 3.19 7.49 -2.61
C GLU A 124 3.67 8.18 -3.89
N HIS A 125 2.77 8.53 -4.80
CA HIS A 125 3.12 9.29 -6.00
C HIS A 125 3.73 10.65 -5.64
N ASP A 126 3.08 11.41 -4.75
CA ASP A 126 3.59 12.68 -4.23
C ASP A 126 4.97 12.49 -3.55
N PHE A 127 5.12 11.45 -2.74
CA PHE A 127 6.39 11.12 -2.08
C PHE A 127 7.50 10.80 -3.09
N LEU A 128 7.21 9.98 -4.10
CA LEU A 128 8.20 9.56 -5.09
C LEU A 128 8.63 10.73 -5.98
N ASP A 129 7.72 11.62 -6.35
CA ASP A 129 8.05 12.85 -7.10
C ASP A 129 9.04 13.73 -6.32
N GLU A 130 8.85 13.86 -5.00
CA GLU A 130 9.79 14.55 -4.13
C GLU A 130 11.17 13.86 -4.11
N ILE A 131 11.23 12.53 -3.99
CA ILE A 131 12.49 11.78 -3.98
C ILE A 131 13.19 11.85 -5.35
N ILE A 132 12.46 11.78 -6.46
CA ILE A 132 13.01 11.89 -7.81
C ILE A 132 13.58 13.29 -8.04
N ALA A 133 12.89 14.34 -7.60
CA ALA A 133 13.40 15.70 -7.65
C ALA A 133 14.70 15.84 -6.85
N LEU A 134 14.76 15.25 -5.65
CA LEU A 134 16.00 15.20 -4.88
C LEU A 134 17.09 14.42 -5.62
N ALA A 135 16.80 13.25 -6.18
CA ALA A 135 17.79 12.42 -6.88
C ALA A 135 18.44 13.14 -8.07
N LYS A 136 17.65 13.92 -8.84
CA LYS A 136 18.16 14.73 -9.95
C LYS A 136 19.28 15.68 -9.53
N ASP A 137 19.15 16.31 -8.36
CA ASP A 137 20.18 17.22 -7.83
C ASP A 137 21.48 16.52 -7.43
N SER A 138 21.45 15.20 -7.17
CA SER A 138 22.65 14.43 -6.79
C SER A 138 23.45 13.90 -7.98
N GLY A 139 22.91 13.92 -9.20
CA GLY A 139 23.55 13.31 -10.36
C GLY A 139 23.56 11.77 -10.36
N ILE A 140 23.07 11.13 -9.29
CA ILE A 140 22.90 9.67 -9.20
C ILE A 140 21.57 9.29 -9.88
N PRO A 141 21.57 8.31 -10.80
CA PRO A 141 20.35 7.89 -11.47
C PRO A 141 19.39 7.19 -10.49
N LEU A 142 18.14 7.65 -10.48
CA LEU A 142 17.01 6.96 -9.85
C LEU A 142 15.94 6.77 -10.93
N ASN A 143 15.76 5.53 -11.39
CA ASN A 143 14.84 5.20 -12.46
C ASN A 143 13.58 4.54 -11.92
N ILE A 144 12.66 5.35 -11.42
CA ILE A 144 11.34 4.90 -10.99
C ILE A 144 10.38 5.10 -12.16
N GLN A 145 9.84 4.00 -12.69
CA GLN A 145 8.74 4.10 -13.64
C GLN A 145 7.49 4.59 -12.90
N SER A 146 6.88 5.65 -13.42
CA SER A 146 5.55 6.08 -12.99
C SER A 146 4.57 4.94 -13.23
N TYR A 147 3.81 4.57 -12.21
CA TYR A 147 2.77 3.55 -12.29
C TYR A 147 1.39 4.20 -12.30
N ALA A 148 0.46 3.58 -13.01
CA ALA A 148 -0.90 4.05 -13.06
C ALA A 148 -1.55 3.92 -11.68
N THR A 149 -2.12 5.01 -11.18
CA THR A 149 -2.92 5.01 -9.96
C THR A 149 -4.13 4.10 -10.15
N THR A 150 -4.48 3.38 -9.10
CA THR A 150 -5.68 2.55 -9.00
C THR A 150 -6.89 3.38 -9.41
N PRO A 151 -7.68 2.94 -10.41
CA PRO A 151 -8.81 3.72 -10.90
C PRO A 151 -9.80 4.05 -9.78
N SER A 152 -10.38 5.24 -9.87
CA SER A 152 -11.41 5.73 -8.93
C SER A 152 -12.51 4.69 -8.74
N PHE A 153 -12.95 4.53 -7.48
CA PHE A 153 -14.03 3.60 -7.14
C PHE A 153 -15.32 4.35 -6.78
N PRO A 154 -16.20 4.59 -7.76
CA PRO A 154 -17.48 5.24 -7.52
C PRO A 154 -18.40 4.32 -6.70
N LEU A 155 -18.60 4.65 -5.42
CA LEU A 155 -19.39 3.88 -4.45
C LEU A 155 -20.85 3.73 -4.89
N ASP A 156 -21.42 4.76 -5.52
CA ASP A 156 -22.76 4.78 -6.08
C ASP A 156 -22.93 3.71 -7.17
N LYS A 157 -22.01 3.66 -8.14
CA LYS A 157 -22.05 2.65 -9.22
C LYS A 157 -21.84 1.24 -8.67
N TYR A 158 -20.95 1.11 -7.69
CA TYR A 158 -20.71 -0.16 -6.99
C TYR A 158 -21.99 -0.70 -6.32
N LEU A 159 -22.65 0.15 -5.52
CA LEU A 159 -23.84 -0.22 -4.77
C LEU A 159 -25.01 -0.55 -5.70
N VAL A 160 -25.31 0.32 -6.67
CA VAL A 160 -26.41 0.13 -7.62
C VAL A 160 -26.23 -1.14 -8.42
N LEU A 161 -25.04 -1.38 -8.98
CA LEU A 161 -24.78 -2.57 -9.78
C LEU A 161 -24.87 -3.84 -8.94
N SER A 162 -24.43 -3.80 -7.68
CA SER A 162 -24.51 -4.97 -6.79
C SER A 162 -25.95 -5.29 -6.39
N VAL A 163 -26.81 -4.29 -6.20
CA VAL A 163 -28.24 -4.51 -5.93
C VAL A 163 -28.94 -5.07 -7.18
N VAL A 164 -28.75 -4.45 -8.34
CA VAL A 164 -29.39 -4.85 -9.61
C VAL A 164 -28.98 -6.27 -10.03
N THR A 165 -27.75 -6.68 -9.71
CA THR A 165 -27.22 -8.02 -10.05
C THR A 165 -27.38 -9.05 -8.94
N PHE A 166 -28.17 -8.75 -7.90
CA PHE A 166 -28.37 -9.63 -6.73
C PHE A 166 -27.06 -10.13 -6.10
N GLY A 167 -26.05 -9.25 -6.04
CA GLY A 167 -24.76 -9.52 -5.42
C GLY A 167 -23.68 -10.08 -6.37
N LEU A 168 -23.99 -10.43 -7.62
CA LEU A 168 -22.97 -10.91 -8.58
C LEU A 168 -21.88 -9.86 -8.83
N ALA A 169 -22.26 -8.59 -8.95
CA ALA A 169 -21.26 -7.54 -9.10
C ALA A 169 -20.34 -7.46 -7.86
N ALA A 170 -20.84 -7.70 -6.66
CA ALA A 170 -20.01 -7.68 -5.44
C ALA A 170 -18.84 -8.67 -5.53
N ALA A 171 -19.04 -9.85 -6.13
CA ALA A 171 -17.95 -10.80 -6.37
C ALA A 171 -16.89 -10.26 -7.34
N TYR A 172 -17.32 -9.60 -8.43
CA TYR A 172 -16.40 -8.94 -9.36
C TYR A 172 -15.60 -7.82 -8.70
N TRP A 173 -16.26 -7.02 -7.85
CA TRP A 173 -15.59 -5.94 -7.13
C TRP A 173 -14.59 -6.45 -6.12
N LEU A 174 -14.92 -7.55 -5.42
CA LEU A 174 -13.97 -8.24 -4.55
C LEU A 174 -12.76 -8.73 -5.35
N TYR A 175 -12.96 -9.38 -6.50
CA TYR A 175 -11.88 -9.76 -7.42
C TYR A 175 -10.98 -8.58 -7.79
N ARG A 176 -11.58 -7.43 -8.13
CA ARG A 176 -10.83 -6.19 -8.44
C ARG A 176 -9.97 -5.76 -7.25
N ILE A 177 -10.54 -5.66 -6.05
CA ILE A 177 -9.81 -5.27 -4.83
C ILE A 177 -8.63 -6.21 -4.58
N PHE A 178 -8.81 -7.52 -4.74
CA PHE A 178 -7.72 -8.48 -4.60
C PHE A 178 -6.56 -8.17 -5.54
N ASN A 179 -6.87 -7.99 -6.83
CA ASN A 179 -5.88 -7.77 -7.87
C ASN A 179 -5.21 -6.41 -7.75
N ASP A 180 -5.96 -5.36 -7.44
CA ASP A 180 -5.41 -4.02 -7.31
C ASP A 180 -4.34 -3.99 -6.19
N TYR A 181 -4.62 -4.53 -5.00
CA TYR A 181 -3.61 -4.67 -3.94
C TYR A 181 -2.44 -5.58 -4.32
N ASN A 182 -2.69 -6.70 -5.00
CA ASN A 182 -1.61 -7.61 -5.40
C ASN A 182 -0.68 -6.96 -6.43
N ASN A 183 -1.22 -6.17 -7.34
CA ASN A 183 -0.45 -5.44 -8.34
C ASN A 183 0.30 -4.29 -7.70
N HIS A 184 -0.35 -3.56 -6.78
CA HIS A 184 0.28 -2.53 -5.95
C HIS A 184 1.53 -3.06 -5.25
N PHE A 185 1.41 -4.16 -4.50
CA PHE A 185 2.55 -4.74 -3.77
C PHE A 185 3.70 -5.13 -4.69
N LYS A 186 3.41 -5.74 -5.84
CA LYS A 186 4.45 -6.11 -6.81
C LYS A 186 5.17 -4.90 -7.37
N MET A 187 4.44 -3.84 -7.68
CA MET A 187 5.03 -2.59 -8.15
C MET A 187 5.88 -1.96 -7.06
N GLN A 188 5.37 -1.90 -5.84
CA GLN A 188 6.07 -1.33 -4.70
C GLN A 188 7.37 -2.06 -4.39
N TRP A 189 7.42 -3.38 -4.56
CA TRP A 189 8.67 -4.13 -4.39
C TRP A 189 9.77 -3.69 -5.35
N ILE A 190 9.43 -3.39 -6.60
CA ILE A 190 10.38 -2.90 -7.60
C ILE A 190 10.88 -1.51 -7.20
N ILE A 191 9.96 -0.63 -6.81
CA ILE A 191 10.26 0.74 -6.40
C ILE A 191 11.18 0.76 -5.16
N GLU A 192 10.88 -0.06 -4.16
CA GLU A 192 11.68 -0.19 -2.96
C GLU A 192 13.11 -0.65 -3.24
N ASP A 193 13.27 -1.60 -4.17
CA ASP A 193 14.58 -2.11 -4.55
C ASP A 193 15.40 -1.02 -5.27
N GLU A 194 14.77 -0.24 -6.15
CA GLU A 194 15.40 0.94 -6.78
C GLU A 194 15.78 2.03 -5.76
N LEU A 195 14.88 2.36 -4.82
CA LEU A 195 15.14 3.32 -3.76
C LEU A 195 16.31 2.87 -2.87
N LEU A 196 16.37 1.59 -2.49
CA LEU A 196 17.45 1.06 -1.69
C LEU A 196 18.80 1.15 -2.43
N ASN A 197 18.82 0.81 -3.72
CA ASN A 197 20.02 0.91 -4.55
C ASN A 197 20.51 2.35 -4.66
N PHE A 198 19.60 3.30 -4.89
CA PHE A 198 19.91 4.72 -4.90
C PHE A 198 20.52 5.20 -3.56
N LEU A 199 19.91 4.83 -2.43
CA LEU A 199 20.40 5.22 -1.10
C LEU A 199 21.75 4.59 -0.75
N LYS A 200 22.06 3.40 -1.28
CA LYS A 200 23.38 2.76 -1.18
C LYS A 200 24.44 3.52 -1.98
N SER A 201 24.10 3.98 -3.18
CA SER A 201 25.01 4.77 -4.03
C SER A 201 25.35 6.11 -3.37
N ILE A 202 24.36 6.79 -2.79
CA ILE A 202 24.59 8.01 -2.01
C ILE A 202 25.58 7.79 -0.86
N ASP A 203 25.42 6.69 -0.09
CA ASP A 203 26.30 6.40 1.05
C ASP A 203 27.76 6.18 0.61
N LYS A 204 27.96 5.54 -0.55
CA LYS A 204 29.29 5.29 -1.12
C LYS A 204 29.98 6.57 -1.58
N GLU A 205 29.26 7.51 -2.20
CA GLU A 205 29.84 8.79 -2.64
C GLU A 205 30.14 9.75 -1.48
N SER A 206 29.42 9.60 -0.36
CA SER A 206 29.61 10.42 0.85
C SER A 206 30.69 9.91 1.82
N SER A 207 31.28 8.73 1.57
CA SER A 207 32.33 8.09 2.39
C SER A 207 33.71 8.33 1.81
#